data_AF-A0A2N2WKB7-F1
#
_entry.id   AF-A0A2N2WKB7-F1
#
_cell.length_a   1.000
_cell.length_b   1.000
_cell.length_c   1.000
_cell.angle_alpha   90.00
_cell.angle_beta   90.00
_cell.angle_gamma   90.00
#
_symmetry.space_group_name_H-M   'P 1'
#
loop_
_entity.id
_entity.type
_entity.pdbx_description
1 polymer ?
#
loop_
_entity_poly.entity_id
_entity_poly.type
_entity_poly.pdbx_seq_one_letter_code
_entity_poly.pdbx_strand_id
1 'polypeptide(L)'
;MKALKLLVATFLVSLLISNANAQTYSEVFENIWTGASKSRSEITESGYFYCTEKLSISYFEESDNTFTGVAKTIFSLDGIQYISEVNVSGSFYSSDNTMTVRPGTVIRQDALPDGLYWINTTLYLTAYLSEDHSGYYILSGKSSNQEYSDEYYEVTDYQY
;
A
#
# COMPACT_ATOMS: atom_id res chain seq x y z
N MET A 1 -13.07 43.73 29.17
CA MET A 1 -12.25 42.53 29.47
C MET A 1 -13.01 41.18 29.48
N LYS A 2 -14.36 41.12 29.54
CA LYS A 2 -15.10 39.84 29.47
C LYS A 2 -15.18 39.23 28.06
N ALA A 3 -15.33 40.06 27.03
CA ALA A 3 -15.44 39.61 25.63
C ALA A 3 -14.15 38.95 25.09
N LEU A 4 -12.97 39.45 25.49
CA LEU A 4 -11.68 38.91 25.05
C LEU A 4 -11.40 37.50 25.63
N LYS A 5 -11.85 37.25 26.87
CA LYS A 5 -11.72 35.91 27.52
C LYS A 5 -12.62 34.86 26.86
N LEU A 6 -13.81 35.26 26.40
CA LEU A 6 -14.73 34.39 25.69
C LEU A 6 -14.19 34.00 24.30
N LEU A 7 -13.59 34.95 23.59
CA LEU A 7 -13.06 34.73 22.25
C LEU A 7 -11.83 33.81 22.25
N VAL A 8 -10.94 33.95 23.24
CA VAL A 8 -9.79 33.05 23.44
C VAL A 8 -10.23 31.64 23.84
N ALA A 9 -11.24 31.50 24.69
CA ALA A 9 -11.78 30.19 25.08
C ALA A 9 -12.44 29.46 23.91
N THR A 10 -13.10 30.18 22.99
CA THR A 10 -13.76 29.58 21.82
C THR A 10 -12.73 29.14 20.77
N PHE A 11 -11.65 29.90 20.59
CA PHE A 11 -10.56 29.56 19.66
C PHE A 11 -9.74 28.34 20.13
N LEU A 12 -9.49 28.23 21.45
CA LEU A 12 -8.83 27.05 22.04
C LEU A 12 -9.69 25.78 21.90
N VAL A 13 -11.01 25.88 22.04
CA VAL A 13 -11.92 24.73 21.86
C VAL A 13 -11.98 24.31 20.39
N SER A 14 -12.00 25.23 19.43
CA SER A 14 -11.94 24.88 18.00
C SER A 14 -10.62 24.23 17.57
N LEU A 15 -9.49 24.60 18.18
CA LEU A 15 -8.18 23.97 17.93
C LEU A 15 -8.04 22.57 18.57
N LEU A 16 -8.79 22.31 19.66
CA LEU A 16 -8.84 21.00 20.30
C LEU A 16 -9.76 20.01 19.56
N ILE A 17 -10.82 20.51 18.89
CA ILE A 17 -11.76 19.65 18.15
C ILE A 17 -11.19 19.19 16.80
N SER A 18 -10.26 19.94 16.19
CA SER A 18 -9.61 19.54 14.93
C SER A 18 -8.62 18.37 15.05
N ASN A 19 -8.31 17.90 16.26
CA ASN A 19 -7.45 16.72 16.50
C ASN A 19 -8.23 15.46 16.94
N ALA A 20 -9.57 15.51 16.99
CA ALA A 20 -10.36 14.46 17.61
C ALA A 20 -10.64 13.23 16.73
N ASN A 21 -10.11 13.17 15.49
CA ASN A 21 -10.30 12.05 14.57
C ASN A 21 -9.01 11.72 13.79
N ALA A 22 -7.84 11.81 14.42
CA ALA A 22 -6.63 11.26 13.81
C ALA A 22 -6.69 9.72 13.91
N GLN A 23 -6.76 9.03 12.77
CA GLN A 23 -6.72 7.57 12.73
C GLN A 23 -5.44 7.05 13.40
N THR A 24 -5.53 5.93 14.09
CA THR A 24 -4.34 5.23 14.59
C THR A 24 -3.57 4.62 13.43
N TYR A 25 -2.27 4.35 13.62
CA TYR A 25 -1.50 3.62 12.62
C TYR A 25 -2.10 2.23 12.35
N SER A 26 -2.67 1.57 13.36
CA SER A 26 -3.41 0.32 13.17
C SER A 26 -4.58 0.48 12.20
N GLU A 27 -5.40 1.52 12.36
CA GLU A 27 -6.55 1.79 11.47
C GLU A 27 -6.13 2.10 10.03
N VAL A 28 -4.96 2.73 9.87
CA VAL A 28 -4.38 3.02 8.56
C VAL A 28 -3.83 1.75 7.93
N PHE A 29 -3.02 0.99 8.67
CA PHE A 29 -2.28 -0.13 8.10
C PHE A 29 -3.16 -1.34 7.88
N GLU A 30 -4.11 -1.67 8.76
CA GLU A 30 -5.01 -2.82 8.67
C GLU A 30 -6.09 -2.64 7.59
N ASN A 31 -5.65 -2.40 6.37
CA ASN A 31 -6.46 -2.15 5.18
C ASN A 31 -5.89 -2.92 3.97
N ILE A 32 -6.56 -2.80 2.83
CA ILE A 32 -6.13 -3.34 1.54
C ILE A 32 -5.54 -2.21 0.70
N TRP A 33 -4.28 -2.37 0.34
CA TRP A 33 -3.54 -1.44 -0.50
C TRP A 33 -3.34 -2.05 -1.88
N THR A 34 -3.60 -1.30 -2.94
CA THR A 34 -3.41 -1.76 -4.33
C THR A 34 -2.40 -0.88 -5.04
N GLY A 35 -1.44 -1.51 -5.72
CA GLY A 35 -0.50 -0.84 -6.62
C GLY A 35 -0.38 -1.62 -7.93
N ALA A 36 0.12 -0.98 -8.99
CA ALA A 36 0.30 -1.66 -10.26
C ALA A 36 1.48 -1.15 -11.08
N SER A 37 1.98 -2.01 -11.95
CA SER A 37 3.05 -1.74 -12.89
C SER A 37 2.78 -2.41 -14.22
N LYS A 38 3.31 -1.82 -15.29
CA LYS A 38 3.31 -2.41 -16.62
C LYS A 38 4.72 -2.39 -17.20
N SER A 39 5.04 -3.39 -17.99
CA SER A 39 6.35 -3.49 -18.65
C SER A 39 6.14 -3.77 -20.14
N ARG A 40 6.97 -3.17 -20.99
CA ARG A 40 6.87 -3.34 -22.45
C ARG A 40 7.25 -4.77 -22.83
N SER A 41 6.51 -5.33 -23.76
CA SER A 41 6.71 -6.70 -24.20
C SER A 41 6.31 -6.88 -25.65
N GLU A 42 7.16 -7.55 -26.42
CA GLU A 42 6.86 -7.92 -27.81
C GLU A 42 5.99 -9.19 -27.92
N ILE A 43 5.75 -9.89 -26.81
CA ILE A 43 5.07 -11.20 -26.83
C ILE A 43 3.56 -11.13 -26.58
N THR A 44 3.03 -9.96 -26.24
CA THR A 44 1.59 -9.74 -26.01
C THR A 44 1.00 -8.91 -27.14
N GLU A 45 -0.27 -9.10 -27.45
CA GLU A 45 -0.95 -8.30 -28.48
C GLU A 45 -0.99 -6.80 -28.10
N SER A 46 -1.05 -6.51 -26.80
CA SER A 46 -1.11 -5.14 -26.29
C SER A 46 0.24 -4.40 -26.30
N GLY A 47 1.35 -5.13 -26.49
CA GLY A 47 2.70 -4.59 -26.33
C GLY A 47 3.15 -4.44 -24.87
N TYR A 48 2.37 -4.91 -23.90
CA TYR A 48 2.64 -4.77 -22.46
C TYR A 48 2.22 -5.99 -21.64
N PHE A 49 2.99 -6.26 -20.59
CA PHE A 49 2.54 -7.01 -19.43
C PHE A 49 1.96 -6.08 -18.38
N TYR A 50 0.94 -6.56 -17.66
CA TYR A 50 0.33 -5.84 -16.55
C TYR A 50 0.42 -6.67 -15.29
N CYS A 51 0.85 -6.03 -14.21
CA CYS A 51 0.93 -6.62 -12.88
C CYS A 51 0.21 -5.71 -11.88
N THR A 52 -0.73 -6.27 -11.13
CA THR A 52 -1.40 -5.60 -10.02
C THR A 52 -1.03 -6.31 -8.72
N GLU A 53 -0.61 -5.54 -7.72
CA GLU A 53 -0.26 -6.02 -6.39
C GLU A 53 -1.30 -5.54 -5.40
N LYS A 54 -1.83 -6.45 -4.57
CA LYS A 54 -2.75 -6.15 -3.48
C LYS A 54 -2.15 -6.60 -2.17
N LEU A 55 -1.92 -5.68 -1.26
CA LEU A 55 -1.40 -5.94 0.09
C LEU A 55 -2.54 -5.80 1.10
N SER A 56 -2.94 -6.90 1.71
CA SER A 56 -3.90 -6.93 2.83
C SER A 56 -3.14 -7.11 4.12
N ILE A 57 -3.04 -6.08 4.96
CA ILE A 57 -2.44 -6.20 6.29
C ILE A 57 -3.56 -6.59 7.26
N SER A 58 -3.38 -7.72 7.96
CA SER A 58 -4.41 -8.28 8.86
C SER A 58 -4.15 -8.01 10.33
N TYR A 59 -2.92 -7.61 10.68
CA TYR A 59 -2.51 -7.34 12.06
C TYR A 59 -1.32 -6.40 12.09
N PHE A 60 -1.42 -5.32 12.87
CA PHE A 60 -0.33 -4.40 13.19
C PHE A 60 -0.04 -4.40 14.69
N GLU A 61 1.20 -4.67 15.08
CA GLU A 61 1.67 -4.61 16.47
C GLU A 61 2.30 -3.24 16.72
N GLU A 62 1.59 -2.37 17.46
CA GLU A 62 2.05 -1.01 17.73
C GLU A 62 3.31 -0.96 18.61
N SER A 63 3.52 -1.95 19.48
CA SER A 63 4.63 -1.92 20.45
C SER A 63 6.00 -2.09 19.80
N ASP A 64 6.08 -2.80 18.67
CA ASP A 64 7.31 -3.03 17.91
C ASP A 64 7.24 -2.52 16.45
N ASN A 65 6.12 -1.88 16.07
CA ASN A 65 5.82 -1.41 14.71
C ASN A 65 5.99 -2.51 13.65
N THR A 66 5.54 -3.73 13.97
CA THR A 66 5.56 -4.85 13.02
C THR A 66 4.17 -5.20 12.52
N PHE A 67 4.10 -5.90 11.39
CA PHE A 67 2.81 -6.33 10.84
C PHE A 67 2.90 -7.66 10.11
N THR A 68 1.74 -8.27 9.92
CA THR A 68 1.54 -9.45 9.08
C THR A 68 0.34 -9.27 8.15
N GLY A 69 0.35 -9.99 7.03
CA GLY A 69 -0.70 -9.89 6.04
C GLY A 69 -0.55 -10.87 4.90
N VAL A 70 -1.23 -10.57 3.80
CA VAL A 70 -1.17 -11.31 2.54
C VAL A 70 -0.88 -10.35 1.39
N ALA A 71 0.07 -10.71 0.55
CA ALA A 71 0.33 -10.05 -0.72
C ALA A 71 -0.22 -10.91 -1.86
N LYS A 72 -1.04 -10.31 -2.72
CA LYS A 72 -1.67 -10.92 -3.88
C LYS A 72 -1.23 -10.22 -5.14
N THR A 73 -0.48 -10.93 -5.96
CA THR A 73 -0.08 -10.49 -7.29
C THR A 73 -1.03 -11.05 -8.33
N ILE A 74 -1.54 -10.20 -9.21
CA ILE A 74 -2.36 -10.53 -10.37
C ILE A 74 -1.58 -10.14 -11.61
N PHE A 75 -1.15 -11.15 -12.37
CA PHE A 75 -0.49 -10.98 -13.66
C PHE A 75 -1.52 -11.16 -14.77
N SER A 76 -1.63 -10.21 -15.69
CA SER A 76 -2.50 -10.33 -16.85
C SER A 76 -1.71 -10.50 -18.14
N LEU A 77 -2.03 -11.57 -18.87
CA LEU A 77 -1.45 -11.92 -20.16
C LEU A 77 -2.58 -12.18 -21.16
N ASP A 78 -2.68 -11.32 -22.18
CA ASP A 78 -3.71 -11.39 -23.24
C ASP A 78 -5.14 -11.60 -22.72
N GLY A 79 -5.48 -10.90 -21.62
CA GLY A 79 -6.80 -10.96 -20.99
C GLY A 79 -7.00 -12.13 -20.02
N ILE A 80 -6.06 -13.07 -19.93
CA ILE A 80 -6.06 -14.13 -18.91
C ILE A 80 -5.36 -13.62 -17.65
N GLN A 81 -5.94 -13.89 -16.48
CA GLN A 81 -5.37 -13.52 -15.19
C GLN A 81 -4.76 -14.73 -14.48
N TYR A 82 -3.55 -14.55 -13.97
CA TYR A 82 -2.82 -15.51 -13.16
C TYR A 82 -2.55 -14.90 -11.79
N ILE A 83 -2.69 -15.69 -10.74
CA ILE A 83 -2.66 -15.21 -9.35
C ILE A 83 -1.52 -15.88 -8.57
N SER A 84 -0.79 -15.07 -7.79
CA SER A 84 0.11 -15.50 -6.72
C SER A 84 -0.36 -14.87 -5.41
N GLU A 85 -0.48 -15.66 -4.35
CA GLU A 85 -0.83 -15.23 -3.00
C GLU A 85 0.22 -15.75 -2.02
N VAL A 86 0.82 -14.85 -1.25
CA VAL A 86 1.86 -15.16 -0.26
C VAL A 86 1.57 -14.48 1.06
N ASN A 87 1.88 -15.16 2.16
CA ASN A 87 1.93 -14.49 3.46
C ASN A 87 3.06 -13.47 3.45
N VAL A 88 2.87 -12.34 4.13
CA VAL A 88 3.89 -11.32 4.29
C VAL A 88 4.04 -10.89 5.74
N SER A 89 5.23 -10.40 6.07
CA SER A 89 5.49 -9.72 7.33
C SER A 89 6.39 -8.52 7.10
N GLY A 90 6.37 -7.56 8.01
CA GLY A 90 7.16 -6.36 7.83
C GLY A 90 7.29 -5.49 9.06
N SER A 91 7.89 -4.33 8.83
CA SER A 91 8.10 -3.31 9.85
C SER A 91 7.80 -1.94 9.28
N PHE A 92 7.22 -1.08 10.12
CA PHE A 92 6.98 0.33 9.85
C PHE A 92 7.99 1.18 10.63
N TYR A 93 8.60 2.16 9.97
CA TYR A 93 9.58 3.07 10.55
C TYR A 93 8.94 4.46 10.66
N SER A 94 8.40 4.77 11.83
CA SER A 94 7.71 6.05 12.08
C SER A 94 8.60 7.28 11.98
N SER A 95 9.93 7.13 11.99
CA SER A 95 10.88 8.23 11.81
C SER A 95 10.87 8.84 10.40
N ASP A 96 10.56 8.03 9.39
CA ASP A 96 10.56 8.43 7.97
C ASP A 96 9.33 7.94 7.20
N ASN A 97 8.34 7.42 7.91
CA ASN A 97 7.09 6.84 7.39
C ASN A 97 7.31 5.74 6.36
N THR A 98 8.44 5.02 6.42
CA THR A 98 8.73 3.93 5.49
C THR A 98 8.30 2.57 6.01
N MET A 99 8.02 1.66 5.08
CA MET A 99 7.59 0.30 5.38
C MET A 99 8.35 -0.69 4.50
N THR A 100 8.79 -1.80 5.10
CA THR A 100 9.38 -2.93 4.38
C THR A 100 8.47 -4.15 4.51
N VAL A 101 7.91 -4.62 3.40
CA VAL A 101 7.05 -5.81 3.33
C VAL A 101 7.86 -6.96 2.76
N ARG A 102 8.05 -8.03 3.54
CA ARG A 102 8.84 -9.20 3.15
C ARG A 102 7.92 -10.37 2.81
N PRO A 103 8.15 -11.06 1.69
CA PRO A 103 7.40 -12.26 1.36
C PRO A 103 7.79 -13.42 2.27
N GLY A 104 6.80 -14.20 2.68
CA GLY A 104 6.94 -15.42 3.45
C GLY A 104 6.43 -16.63 2.66
N THR A 105 5.65 -17.48 3.34
CA THR A 105 5.15 -18.74 2.77
C THR A 105 4.10 -18.51 1.68
N VAL A 106 4.25 -19.21 0.56
CA VAL A 106 3.27 -19.24 -0.53
C VAL A 106 1.97 -19.90 -0.06
N ILE A 107 0.85 -19.23 -0.32
CA ILE A 107 -0.51 -19.74 -0.08
C ILE A 107 -1.00 -20.45 -1.35
N ARG A 108 -0.88 -19.77 -2.50
CA ARG A 108 -1.26 -20.28 -3.82
C ARG A 108 -0.44 -19.59 -4.90
N GLN A 109 -0.08 -20.34 -5.95
CA GLN A 109 0.47 -19.78 -7.18
C GLN A 109 -0.10 -20.52 -8.38
N ASP A 110 -0.67 -19.78 -9.32
CA ASP A 110 -1.07 -20.32 -10.61
C ASP A 110 0.17 -20.63 -11.45
N ALA A 111 0.14 -21.70 -12.25
CA ALA A 111 1.20 -21.97 -13.20
C ALA A 111 1.16 -20.94 -14.33
N LEU A 112 2.29 -20.29 -14.60
CA LEU A 112 2.42 -19.33 -15.68
C LEU A 112 2.81 -20.03 -17.00
N PRO A 113 2.36 -19.52 -18.16
CA PRO A 113 2.67 -20.10 -19.45
C PRO A 113 4.09 -19.77 -19.90
N ASP A 114 4.54 -20.44 -20.96
CA ASP A 114 5.74 -20.08 -21.75
C ASP A 114 7.04 -19.93 -20.95
N GLY A 115 7.16 -20.72 -19.87
CA GLY A 115 8.37 -20.75 -19.02
C GLY A 115 8.50 -19.57 -18.06
N LEU A 116 7.47 -18.71 -17.97
CA LEU A 116 7.38 -17.69 -16.94
C LEU A 116 7.26 -18.32 -15.55
N TYR A 117 7.74 -17.61 -14.52
CA TYR A 117 7.67 -18.05 -13.13
C TYR A 117 7.47 -16.86 -12.19
N TRP A 118 6.85 -17.12 -11.05
CA TRP A 118 6.64 -16.10 -10.02
C TRP A 118 7.94 -15.79 -9.27
N ILE A 119 8.13 -14.50 -8.99
CA ILE A 119 9.19 -14.04 -8.09
C ILE A 119 8.54 -13.29 -6.94
N ASN A 120 8.66 -13.83 -5.73
CA ASN A 120 8.18 -13.17 -4.53
C ASN A 120 9.19 -12.10 -4.12
N THR A 121 8.77 -10.84 -4.13
CA THR A 121 9.67 -9.69 -3.93
C THR A 121 9.39 -8.97 -2.63
N THR A 122 10.41 -8.28 -2.12
CA THR A 122 10.23 -7.36 -1.00
C THR A 122 9.63 -6.06 -1.54
N LEU A 123 8.61 -5.51 -0.88
CA LEU A 123 8.07 -4.20 -1.20
C LEU A 123 8.67 -3.15 -0.26
N TYR A 124 9.07 -2.02 -0.83
CA TYR A 124 9.52 -0.84 -0.11
C TYR A 124 8.51 0.27 -0.34
N LEU A 125 7.76 0.61 0.71
CA LEU A 125 6.64 1.55 0.65
C LEU A 125 6.89 2.75 1.57
N THR A 126 6.21 3.86 1.29
CA THR A 126 6.22 5.08 2.10
C THR A 126 4.78 5.54 2.29
N ALA A 127 4.42 5.87 3.53
CA ALA A 127 3.13 6.41 3.88
C ALA A 127 3.12 7.93 3.77
N TYR A 128 2.25 8.45 2.91
CA TYR A 128 2.02 9.88 2.70
C TYR A 128 0.67 10.28 3.27
N LEU A 129 0.58 11.45 3.89
CA LEU A 129 -0.72 12.01 4.27
C LEU A 129 -1.50 12.35 3.00
N SER A 130 -2.77 11.96 2.95
CA SER A 130 -3.67 12.33 1.86
C SER A 130 -3.97 13.83 1.91
N GLU A 131 -3.73 14.54 0.81
CA GLU A 131 -4.09 15.97 0.68
C GLU A 131 -5.61 16.16 0.60
N ASP A 132 -6.31 15.18 0.03
CA ASP A 132 -7.75 15.24 -0.20
C ASP A 132 -8.57 14.81 1.03
N HIS A 133 -7.97 14.01 1.94
CA HIS A 133 -8.65 13.41 3.08
C HIS A 133 -7.81 13.55 4.35
N SER A 134 -8.09 14.60 5.13
CA SER A 134 -7.41 14.85 6.40
C SER A 134 -7.52 13.64 7.35
N GLY A 135 -6.38 13.11 7.77
CA GLY A 135 -6.28 11.95 8.67
C GLY A 135 -6.09 10.61 7.98
N TYR A 136 -6.12 10.56 6.64
CA TYR A 136 -5.88 9.35 5.84
C TYR A 136 -4.46 9.31 5.30
N TYR A 137 -3.97 8.11 5.03
CA TYR A 137 -2.67 7.89 4.38
C TYR A 137 -2.82 7.22 3.03
N ILE A 138 -1.80 7.39 2.21
CA ILE A 138 -1.59 6.73 0.93
C ILE A 138 -0.26 5.98 1.03
N LEU A 139 -0.25 4.69 0.68
CA LEU A 139 0.99 3.93 0.52
C LEU A 139 1.45 3.98 -0.93
N SER A 140 2.69 4.40 -1.14
CA SER A 140 3.33 4.38 -2.46
C SER A 140 4.74 3.84 -2.36
N GLY A 141 5.19 3.13 -3.40
CA GLY A 141 6.53 2.58 -3.46
C GLY A 141 6.69 1.51 -4.52
N LYS A 142 7.63 0.60 -4.32
CA LYS A 142 8.08 -0.33 -5.36
C LYS A 142 8.52 -1.69 -4.84
N SER A 143 8.48 -2.68 -5.71
CA SER A 143 9.12 -3.97 -5.45
C SER A 143 10.63 -3.90 -5.63
N SER A 144 11.36 -4.80 -4.97
CA SER A 144 12.81 -4.91 -5.05
C SER A 144 13.33 -5.24 -6.44
N ASN A 145 12.50 -5.83 -7.30
CA ASN A 145 12.89 -6.29 -8.63
C ASN A 145 12.26 -5.43 -9.75
N GLN A 146 11.68 -4.28 -9.42
CA GLN A 146 11.20 -3.36 -10.44
C GLN A 146 12.40 -2.72 -11.15
N GLU A 147 12.45 -2.86 -12.47
CA GLU A 147 13.48 -2.25 -13.30
C GLU A 147 13.10 -0.82 -13.69
N TYR A 148 14.09 0.01 -14.05
CA TYR A 148 13.84 1.41 -14.44
C TYR A 148 12.97 1.54 -15.71
N SER A 149 12.98 0.52 -16.57
CA SER A 149 12.15 0.46 -17.77
C SER A 149 10.69 0.14 -17.50
N ASP A 150 10.36 -0.29 -16.28
CA ASP A 150 8.97 -0.59 -15.91
C ASP A 150 8.22 0.72 -15.67
N GLU A 151 7.07 0.85 -16.33
CA GLU A 151 6.22 2.03 -16.23
C GLU A 151 5.20 1.78 -15.09
N TYR A 152 5.14 2.68 -14.11
CA TYR A 152 4.01 2.69 -13.17
C TYR A 152 2.75 3.08 -13.92
N TYR A 153 1.65 2.40 -13.63
CA TYR A 153 0.33 2.89 -14.02
C TYR A 153 -0.56 2.88 -12.79
N GLU A 154 -1.38 3.92 -12.69
CA GLU A 154 -2.23 4.11 -11.53
C GLU A 154 -3.40 3.13 -11.59
N VAL A 155 -3.53 2.29 -10.57
CA VAL A 155 -4.77 1.55 -10.30
C VAL A 155 -5.44 2.29 -9.15
N THR A 156 -6.29 3.24 -9.50
CA THR A 156 -7.12 3.95 -8.53
C THR A 156 -8.22 3.02 -8.04
N ASP A 157 -8.05 2.51 -6.83
CA ASP A 157 -9.15 2.13 -5.93
C ASP A 157 -8.66 2.41 -4.50
N TYR A 158 -8.45 3.70 -4.18
CA TYR A 158 -8.33 4.13 -2.78
C TYR A 158 -9.71 3.92 -2.15
N GLN A 159 -9.87 2.82 -1.40
CA GLN A 159 -11.03 2.65 -0.54
C GLN A 159 -10.87 3.59 0.65
N TYR A 160 -11.59 4.71 0.62
CA TYR A 160 -11.79 5.57 1.78
C TYR A 160 -12.64 4.87 2.86
#